data_AF-A0AAD2SUP4-F1
#
_entry.id   AF-A0AAD2SUP4-F1
#
_cell.length_a   1.000
_cell.length_b   1.000
_cell.length_c   1.000
_cell.angle_alpha   90.00
_cell.angle_beta   90.00
_cell.angle_gamma   90.00
#
_symmetry.space_group_name_H-M   'P 1'
#
loop_
_entity.id
_entity.type
_entity.pdbx_description
1 polymer ?
#
loop_
_entity_poly.entity_id
_entity_poly.type
_entity_poly.pdbx_seq_one_letter_code
_entity_poly.pdbx_strand_id
1 'polypeptide(L)'
;MKKETDELNEKILESARSEFLAYGYQDASLRRICRAAGLTTGALYKRYESKDILFTALLEPTLDALDWYGQEQKRRDYALLEEGHLSDMWAHRLEDLQSLMCILYEHKDIMQLLLFKSQGSSQADFRMRLPHLATDETYRYLELAYKEGKINHLVKHEFLRSCMTAYYTAVFEPLAQDWPQEQALEFCHSIMNLFDWGSLLGF
;
A
#
# COMPACT_ATOMS: atom_id res chain seq x y z
N MET A 1 -2.55 9.90 33.77
CA MET A 1 -1.45 10.40 32.91
C MET A 1 -1.22 9.60 31.64
N LYS A 2 -0.77 8.32 31.65
CA LYS A 2 -0.52 7.56 30.38
C LYS A 2 -1.81 7.37 29.56
N LYS A 3 -2.86 6.84 30.20
CA LYS A 3 -4.19 6.64 29.60
C LYS A 3 -4.83 7.93 29.03
N GLU A 4 -4.77 9.04 29.75
CA GLU A 4 -5.30 10.34 29.29
C GLU A 4 -4.49 10.93 28.11
N THR A 5 -3.20 10.58 28.01
CA THR A 5 -2.36 11.00 26.88
C THR A 5 -2.69 10.20 25.63
N ASP A 6 -2.95 8.90 25.80
CA ASP A 6 -3.31 7.98 24.72
C ASP A 6 -4.71 8.33 24.15
N GLU A 7 -5.72 8.52 25.01
CA GLU A 7 -7.08 8.95 24.61
C GLU A 7 -7.07 10.30 23.86
N LEU A 8 -6.18 11.22 24.27
CA LEU A 8 -6.04 12.50 23.58
C LEU A 8 -5.38 12.35 22.21
N ASN A 9 -4.38 11.47 22.09
CA ASN A 9 -3.72 11.20 20.80
C ASN A 9 -4.71 10.55 19.82
N GLU A 10 -5.51 9.58 20.26
CA GLU A 10 -6.57 8.97 19.46
C GLU A 10 -7.54 10.05 18.93
N LYS A 11 -8.02 10.94 19.79
CA LYS A 11 -8.92 12.03 19.39
C LYS A 11 -8.29 12.99 18.37
N ILE A 12 -7.00 13.28 18.52
CA ILE A 12 -6.26 14.10 17.55
C ILE A 12 -6.19 13.38 16.20
N LEU A 13 -5.83 12.10 16.20
CA LEU A 13 -5.69 11.29 14.98
C LEU A 13 -7.04 11.12 14.28
N GLU A 14 -8.14 10.89 14.99
CA GLU A 14 -9.49 10.84 14.39
C GLU A 14 -9.90 12.17 13.75
N SER A 15 -9.61 13.28 14.43
CA SER A 15 -9.86 14.64 13.91
C SER A 15 -9.00 14.92 12.68
N ALA A 16 -7.74 14.47 12.70
CA ALA A 16 -6.81 14.58 11.59
C ALA A 16 -7.27 13.73 10.40
N ARG A 17 -7.67 12.48 10.62
CA ARG A 17 -8.21 11.55 9.62
C ARG A 17 -9.38 12.17 8.87
N SER A 18 -10.36 12.68 9.62
CA SER A 18 -11.54 13.33 9.06
C SER A 18 -11.18 14.55 8.19
N GLU A 19 -10.27 15.38 8.68
CA GLU A 19 -9.80 16.57 7.97
C GLU A 19 -9.03 16.21 6.70
N PHE A 20 -8.06 15.30 6.79
CA PHE A 20 -7.25 14.87 5.66
C PHE A 20 -8.09 14.17 4.59
N LEU A 21 -9.10 13.38 4.98
CA LEU A 21 -9.99 12.72 4.01
C LEU A 21 -10.84 13.73 3.25
N ALA A 22 -11.34 14.75 3.95
CA ALA A 22 -12.18 15.78 3.35
C ALA A 22 -11.39 16.70 2.41
N TYR A 23 -10.22 17.17 2.84
CA TYR A 23 -9.49 18.25 2.15
C TYR A 23 -8.18 17.81 1.49
N GLY A 24 -7.74 16.58 1.71
CA GLY A 24 -6.40 16.12 1.34
C GLY A 24 -5.30 16.76 2.19
N TYR A 25 -4.09 16.23 2.08
CA TYR A 25 -2.95 16.73 2.85
C TYR A 25 -2.73 18.21 2.58
N GLN A 26 -2.65 18.66 1.34
CA GLN A 26 -2.30 20.05 1.02
C GLN A 26 -3.25 21.06 1.68
N ASP A 27 -4.57 20.88 1.51
CA ASP A 27 -5.58 21.87 1.92
C ASP A 27 -6.14 21.64 3.34
N ALA A 28 -5.77 20.54 4.00
CA ALA A 28 -6.10 20.29 5.40
C ALA A 28 -5.57 21.39 6.33
N SER A 29 -6.30 21.70 7.40
CA SER A 29 -5.98 22.76 8.35
C SER A 29 -5.76 22.22 9.75
N LEU A 30 -4.55 22.44 10.30
CA LEU A 30 -4.26 22.14 11.71
C LEU A 30 -5.22 22.86 12.66
N ARG A 31 -5.69 24.06 12.31
CA ARG A 31 -6.67 24.80 13.12
C ARG A 31 -8.03 24.11 13.15
N ARG A 32 -8.48 23.53 12.03
CA ARG A 32 -9.74 22.76 11.98
C ARG A 32 -9.60 21.47 12.78
N ILE A 33 -8.47 20.77 12.65
CA ILE A 33 -8.14 19.58 13.45
C ILE A 33 -8.16 19.90 14.94
N CYS A 34 -7.46 20.95 15.38
CA CYS A 34 -7.47 21.38 16.78
C CYS A 34 -8.88 21.69 17.27
N ARG A 35 -9.67 22.43 16.49
CA ARG A 35 -11.05 22.76 16.86
C ARG A 35 -11.92 21.52 17.03
N ALA A 36 -11.82 20.56 16.12
CA ALA A 36 -12.55 19.28 16.19
C ALA A 36 -12.11 18.43 17.39
N ALA A 37 -10.80 18.41 17.68
CA ALA A 37 -10.25 17.71 18.84
C ALA A 37 -10.52 18.44 20.18
N GLY A 38 -11.01 19.68 20.16
CA GLY A 38 -11.21 20.51 21.37
C GLY A 38 -9.89 21.02 21.97
N LEU A 39 -8.88 21.24 21.12
CA LEU A 39 -7.54 21.65 21.50
C LEU A 39 -7.18 23.04 20.98
N THR A 40 -6.17 23.63 21.61
CA THR A 40 -5.46 24.78 21.05
C THR A 40 -4.36 24.30 20.10
N THR A 41 -3.96 25.14 19.15
CA THR A 41 -2.82 24.87 18.25
C THR A 41 -1.53 24.63 19.03
N GLY A 42 -1.27 25.41 20.09
CA GLY A 42 -0.09 25.20 20.93
C GLY A 42 -0.06 23.85 21.64
N ALA A 43 -1.22 23.29 22.03
CA ALA A 43 -1.29 21.96 22.63
C ALA A 43 -1.02 20.84 21.61
N LEU A 44 -1.39 21.04 20.35
CA LEU A 44 -1.08 20.12 19.25
C LEU A 44 0.42 20.13 18.93
N TYR A 45 1.04 21.30 18.81
CA TYR A 45 2.47 21.42 18.48
C TYR A 45 3.42 20.79 19.51
N LYS A 46 2.98 20.67 20.77
CA LYS A 46 3.73 19.93 21.80
C LYS A 46 3.78 18.42 21.57
N ARG A 47 2.90 17.88 20.71
CA ARG A 47 2.78 16.46 20.38
C ARG A 47 3.25 16.16 18.97
N TYR A 48 2.82 16.98 18.02
CA TYR A 48 3.16 16.86 16.61
C TYR A 48 3.78 18.18 16.16
N GLU A 49 5.10 18.18 15.98
CA GLU A 49 5.87 19.38 15.66
C GLU A 49 5.48 20.01 14.32
N SER A 50 4.92 19.20 13.42
CA SER A 50 4.43 19.66 12.12
C SER A 50 3.18 18.90 11.68
N LYS A 51 2.52 19.44 10.65
CA LYS A 51 1.42 18.75 9.95
C LYS A 51 1.87 17.44 9.32
N ASP A 52 3.13 17.38 8.87
CA ASP A 52 3.70 16.18 8.29
C ASP A 52 3.88 15.08 9.33
N ILE A 53 4.40 15.42 10.51
CA ILE A 53 4.55 14.45 11.62
C ILE A 53 3.19 13.93 12.10
N LEU A 54 2.16 14.79 12.15
CA LEU A 54 0.79 14.37 12.43
C LEU A 54 0.24 13.44 11.34
N PHE A 55 0.49 13.77 10.08
CA PHE A 55 0.06 12.95 8.95
C PHE A 55 0.74 11.59 8.97
N THR A 56 2.07 11.52 9.10
CA THR A 56 2.78 10.24 9.15
C THR A 56 2.36 9.37 10.32
N ALA A 57 2.11 9.95 11.50
CA ALA A 57 1.60 9.21 12.65
C ALA A 57 0.18 8.64 12.41
N LEU A 58 -0.66 9.32 11.63
CA LEU A 58 -1.95 8.79 11.21
C LEU A 58 -1.80 7.61 10.23
N LEU A 59 -0.77 7.64 9.38
CA LEU A 59 -0.53 6.63 8.35
C LEU A 59 0.15 5.36 8.90
N GLU A 60 0.94 5.51 9.97
CA GLU A 60 1.82 4.48 10.54
C GLU A 60 1.16 3.11 10.71
N PRO A 61 -0.03 2.96 11.33
CA PRO A 61 -0.66 1.64 11.48
C PRO A 61 -0.97 0.94 10.16
N THR A 62 -1.30 1.72 9.12
CA THR A 62 -1.58 1.16 7.79
C THR A 62 -0.28 0.79 7.06
N LEU A 63 0.76 1.61 7.21
CA LEU A 63 2.07 1.31 6.63
C LEU A 63 2.69 0.06 7.26
N ASP A 64 2.54 -0.11 8.57
CA ASP A 64 2.99 -1.31 9.29
C ASP A 64 2.24 -2.57 8.84
N ALA A 65 0.92 -2.48 8.65
CA ALA A 65 0.12 -3.59 8.14
C ALA A 65 0.52 -4.00 6.71
N LEU A 66 0.80 -3.02 5.84
CA LEU A 66 1.30 -3.26 4.49
C LEU A 66 2.70 -3.86 4.48
N ASP A 67 3.61 -3.37 5.32
CA ASP A 67 4.96 -3.95 5.42
C ASP A 67 4.88 -5.39 5.92
N TRP A 68 4.12 -5.64 7.00
CA TRP A 68 3.90 -7.00 7.52
C TRP A 68 3.40 -7.94 6.42
N TYR A 69 2.39 -7.52 5.64
CA TYR A 69 1.88 -8.32 4.54
C TYR A 69 2.95 -8.59 3.47
N GLY A 70 3.70 -7.56 3.08
CA GLY A 70 4.79 -7.69 2.11
C GLY A 70 5.87 -8.67 2.58
N GLN A 71 6.23 -8.63 3.87
CA GLN A 71 7.20 -9.57 4.44
C GLN A 71 6.65 -11.00 4.48
N GLU A 72 5.36 -11.20 4.77
CA GLU A 72 4.76 -12.52 4.82
C GLU A 72 4.64 -13.15 3.42
N GLN A 73 4.20 -12.38 2.42
CA GLN A 73 4.20 -12.81 1.03
C GLN A 73 5.61 -13.19 0.57
N LYS A 74 6.60 -12.34 0.87
CA LYS A 74 8.00 -12.63 0.58
C LYS A 74 8.47 -13.93 1.24
N ARG A 75 8.19 -14.13 2.53
CA ARG A 75 8.58 -15.33 3.28
C ARG A 75 8.02 -16.59 2.61
N ARG A 76 6.74 -16.56 2.24
CA ARG A 76 6.06 -17.65 1.55
C ARG A 76 6.66 -17.92 0.16
N ASP A 77 6.85 -16.88 -0.65
CA ASP A 77 7.35 -17.01 -2.02
C ASP A 77 8.78 -17.59 -2.04
N TYR A 78 9.64 -17.16 -1.12
CA TYR A 78 10.99 -17.70 -0.98
C TYR A 78 11.01 -19.14 -0.45
N ALA A 79 10.07 -19.54 0.41
CA ALA A 79 9.92 -20.93 0.82
C ALA A 79 9.52 -21.83 -0.36
N LEU A 80 8.55 -21.40 -1.17
CA LEU A 80 8.15 -22.12 -2.40
C LEU A 80 9.30 -22.22 -3.39
N LEU A 81 10.12 -21.18 -3.48
CA LEU A 81 11.33 -21.20 -4.28
C LEU A 81 12.26 -22.31 -3.79
N GLU A 82 12.64 -22.33 -2.51
CA GLU A 82 13.54 -23.34 -1.93
C GLU A 82 13.04 -24.78 -2.16
N GLU A 83 11.74 -25.02 -2.02
CA GLU A 83 11.11 -26.33 -2.21
C GLU A 83 10.96 -26.74 -3.70
N GLY A 84 11.24 -25.84 -4.64
CA GLY A 84 11.15 -26.10 -6.09
C GLY A 84 9.73 -26.00 -6.65
N HIS A 85 8.78 -25.50 -5.86
CA HIS A 85 7.37 -25.32 -6.20
C HIS A 85 7.13 -23.96 -6.84
N LEU A 86 7.95 -23.60 -7.84
CA LEU A 86 7.79 -22.32 -8.51
C LEU A 86 6.36 -22.19 -9.02
N SER A 87 5.88 -23.13 -9.86
CA SER A 87 4.54 -23.12 -10.47
C SER A 87 3.41 -22.69 -9.53
N ASP A 88 3.52 -23.02 -8.25
CA ASP A 88 2.48 -22.80 -7.24
C ASP A 88 2.40 -21.32 -6.84
N MET A 89 3.50 -20.57 -6.89
CA MET A 89 3.46 -19.10 -6.74
C MET A 89 2.56 -18.47 -7.81
N TRP A 90 2.63 -18.97 -9.04
CA TRP A 90 1.79 -18.46 -10.13
C TRP A 90 0.37 -19.04 -10.12
N ALA A 91 0.16 -20.19 -9.49
CA ALA A 91 -1.17 -20.77 -9.33
C ALA A 91 -2.05 -19.96 -8.37
N HIS A 92 -1.44 -19.32 -7.36
CA HIS A 92 -2.15 -18.58 -6.30
C HIS A 92 -2.28 -17.07 -6.56
N ARG A 93 -2.01 -16.59 -7.78
CA ARG A 93 -1.95 -15.14 -8.04
C ARG A 93 -3.29 -14.43 -7.89
N LEU A 94 -4.40 -15.13 -8.12
CA LEU A 94 -5.71 -14.56 -7.88
C LEU A 94 -5.95 -14.38 -6.37
N GLU A 95 -5.63 -15.41 -5.58
CA GLU A 95 -5.74 -15.38 -4.13
C GLU A 95 -4.81 -14.31 -3.52
N ASP A 96 -3.62 -14.12 -4.08
CA ASP A 96 -2.68 -13.06 -3.68
C ASP A 96 -3.22 -11.66 -3.96
N LEU A 97 -3.79 -11.46 -5.15
CA LEU A 97 -4.40 -10.18 -5.50
C LEU A 97 -5.64 -9.92 -4.63
N GLN A 98 -6.45 -10.94 -4.35
CA GLN A 98 -7.60 -10.83 -3.44
C GLN A 98 -7.13 -10.50 -2.01
N SER A 99 -6.07 -11.14 -1.53
CA SER A 99 -5.50 -10.88 -0.19
C SER A 99 -4.94 -9.46 -0.08
N LEU A 100 -4.22 -9.00 -1.11
CA LEU A 100 -3.79 -7.61 -1.21
C LEU A 100 -5.00 -6.67 -1.18
N MET A 101 -6.04 -6.98 -1.94
CA MET A 101 -7.24 -6.15 -1.99
C MET A 101 -7.97 -6.11 -0.64
N CYS A 102 -7.99 -7.20 0.10
CA CYS A 102 -8.53 -7.23 1.47
C CYS A 102 -7.81 -6.24 2.39
N ILE A 103 -6.48 -6.23 2.39
CA ILE A 103 -5.69 -5.33 3.25
C ILE A 103 -5.84 -3.88 2.82
N LEU A 104 -5.85 -3.64 1.51
CA LEU A 104 -6.10 -2.30 0.97
C LEU A 104 -7.46 -1.76 1.41
N TYR A 105 -8.48 -2.61 1.49
CA TYR A 105 -9.83 -2.23 1.90
C TYR A 105 -10.05 -2.19 3.42
N GLU A 106 -9.33 -3.00 4.20
CA GLU A 106 -9.29 -2.89 5.66
C GLU A 106 -8.83 -1.50 6.10
N HIS A 107 -7.88 -0.93 5.35
CA HIS A 107 -7.37 0.42 5.55
C HIS A 107 -7.80 1.40 4.44
N LYS A 108 -8.98 1.18 3.82
CA LYS A 108 -9.43 1.87 2.59
C LYS A 108 -9.19 3.37 2.58
N ASP A 109 -9.55 4.04 3.64
CA ASP A 109 -9.54 5.49 3.69
C ASP A 109 -8.11 6.05 3.85
N ILE A 110 -7.27 5.42 4.66
CA ILE A 110 -5.85 5.74 4.76
C ILE A 110 -5.14 5.42 3.44
N MET A 111 -5.52 4.32 2.77
CA MET A 111 -5.02 4.02 1.43
C MET A 111 -5.44 5.08 0.40
N GLN A 112 -6.69 5.55 0.44
CA GLN A 112 -7.13 6.66 -0.43
C GLN A 112 -6.35 7.95 -0.14
N LEU A 113 -6.00 8.22 1.13
CA LEU A 113 -5.12 9.35 1.47
C LEU A 113 -3.73 9.20 0.87
N LEU A 114 -3.09 8.06 1.11
CA LEU A 114 -1.74 7.76 0.62
C LEU A 114 -1.65 7.83 -0.90
N LEU A 115 -2.62 7.23 -1.59
CA LEU A 115 -2.60 7.08 -3.04
C LEU A 115 -3.03 8.35 -3.77
N PHE A 116 -4.00 9.09 -3.25
CA PHE A 116 -4.69 10.13 -4.04
C PHE A 116 -4.74 11.50 -3.37
N LYS A 117 -4.39 11.63 -2.09
CA LYS A 117 -4.53 12.90 -1.35
C LYS A 117 -3.32 13.27 -0.51
N SER A 118 -2.15 12.72 -0.82
CA SER A 118 -0.91 12.94 -0.07
C SER A 118 -0.02 14.06 -0.65
N GLN A 119 -0.43 14.72 -1.75
CA GLN A 119 0.35 15.81 -2.36
C GLN A 119 0.75 16.88 -1.33
N GLY A 120 2.03 17.26 -1.37
CA GLY A 120 2.65 18.22 -0.45
C GLY A 120 3.18 17.62 0.86
N SER A 121 2.91 16.34 1.15
CA SER A 121 3.49 15.63 2.31
C SER A 121 4.80 14.92 1.97
N SER A 122 5.49 14.43 3.00
CA SER A 122 6.61 13.49 2.82
C SER A 122 6.23 12.16 2.18
N GLN A 123 4.93 11.82 2.12
CA GLN A 123 4.39 10.59 1.52
C GLN A 123 3.75 10.84 0.14
N ALA A 124 3.97 12.01 -0.46
CA ALA A 124 3.35 12.39 -1.73
C ALA A 124 3.70 11.47 -2.91
N ASP A 125 4.82 10.74 -2.82
CA ASP A 125 5.29 9.82 -3.86
C ASP A 125 4.85 8.37 -3.65
N PHE A 126 4.10 8.06 -2.58
CA PHE A 126 3.77 6.70 -2.18
C PHE A 126 3.14 5.89 -3.32
N ARG A 127 2.20 6.48 -4.07
CA ARG A 127 1.54 5.84 -5.22
C ARG A 127 2.53 5.37 -6.30
N MET A 128 3.63 6.10 -6.50
CA MET A 128 4.68 5.73 -7.45
C MET A 128 5.73 4.82 -6.83
N ARG A 129 6.02 5.01 -5.54
CA ARG A 129 7.05 4.26 -4.81
C ARG A 129 6.65 2.81 -4.54
N LEU A 130 5.39 2.55 -4.19
CA LEU A 130 4.92 1.20 -3.87
C LEU A 130 5.10 0.20 -5.02
N PRO A 131 4.69 0.49 -6.28
CA PRO A 131 4.95 -0.40 -7.42
C PRO A 131 6.44 -0.64 -7.67
N HIS A 132 7.31 0.35 -7.43
CA HIS A 132 8.75 0.20 -7.59
C HIS A 132 9.35 -0.73 -6.52
N LEU A 133 8.95 -0.59 -5.26
CA LEU A 133 9.37 -1.50 -4.19
C LEU A 133 8.96 -2.94 -4.50
N ALA A 134 7.72 -3.15 -4.94
CA ALA A 134 7.23 -4.46 -5.37
C ALA A 134 8.03 -4.99 -6.57
N THR A 135 8.32 -4.15 -7.56
CA THR A 135 9.15 -4.51 -8.73
C THR A 135 10.53 -5.00 -8.30
N ASP A 136 11.21 -4.26 -7.41
CA ASP A 136 12.57 -4.58 -6.99
C ASP A 136 12.63 -5.90 -6.22
N GLU A 137 11.62 -6.19 -5.40
CA GLU A 137 11.49 -7.47 -4.70
C GLU A 137 11.20 -8.62 -5.69
N THR A 138 10.19 -8.47 -6.55
CA THR A 138 9.87 -9.48 -7.56
C THR A 138 11.05 -9.75 -8.49
N TYR A 139 11.81 -8.72 -8.89
CA TYR A 139 12.99 -8.90 -9.73
C TYR A 139 14.09 -9.68 -9.01
N ARG A 140 14.35 -9.37 -7.73
CA ARG A 140 15.33 -10.11 -6.92
C ARG A 140 14.96 -11.57 -6.78
N TYR A 141 13.67 -11.87 -6.60
CA TYR A 141 13.14 -13.22 -6.61
C TYR A 141 13.38 -13.94 -7.95
N LEU A 142 12.99 -13.31 -9.07
CA LEU A 142 13.17 -13.89 -10.41
C LEU A 142 14.66 -14.10 -10.75
N GLU A 143 15.53 -13.19 -10.34
CA GLU A 143 16.97 -13.32 -10.54
C GLU A 143 17.55 -14.52 -9.79
N LEU A 144 17.09 -14.78 -8.56
CA LEU A 144 17.49 -15.96 -7.79
C LEU A 144 16.99 -17.26 -8.46
N ALA A 145 15.71 -17.31 -8.84
CA ALA A 145 15.15 -18.45 -9.56
C ALA A 145 15.90 -18.74 -10.87
N TYR A 146 16.32 -17.71 -11.60
CA TYR A 146 17.11 -17.85 -12.81
C TYR A 146 18.52 -18.39 -12.52
N LYS A 147 19.20 -17.87 -11.49
CA LYS A 147 20.53 -18.35 -11.07
C LYS A 147 20.52 -19.81 -10.64
N GLU A 148 19.42 -20.27 -10.04
CA GLU A 148 19.22 -21.66 -9.62
C GLU A 148 18.72 -22.58 -10.75
N GLY A 149 18.54 -22.06 -11.96
CA GLY A 149 18.07 -22.83 -13.12
C GLY A 149 16.60 -23.23 -13.07
N LYS A 150 15.80 -22.59 -12.22
CA LYS A 150 14.37 -22.87 -12.04
C LYS A 150 13.49 -22.15 -13.07
N ILE A 151 13.99 -21.08 -13.67
CA ILE A 151 13.41 -20.45 -14.86
C ILE A 151 14.48 -20.30 -15.95
N ASN A 152 14.06 -20.40 -17.20
CA ASN A 152 14.96 -20.37 -18.36
C ASN A 152 15.16 -18.97 -18.95
N HIS A 153 14.35 -18.00 -18.53
CA HIS A 153 14.38 -16.63 -19.02
C HIS A 153 14.23 -15.65 -17.86
N LEU A 154 15.06 -14.60 -17.86
CA LEU A 154 14.94 -13.46 -16.96
C LEU A 154 14.65 -12.21 -17.80
N VAL A 155 13.48 -11.62 -17.59
CA VAL A 155 13.12 -10.35 -18.23
C VAL A 155 14.00 -9.21 -17.74
N LYS A 156 14.12 -8.12 -18.51
CA LYS A 156 14.83 -6.93 -18.06
C LYS A 156 14.08 -6.23 -16.93
N HIS A 157 14.80 -5.69 -15.95
CA HIS A 157 14.20 -4.94 -14.83
C HIS A 157 13.30 -3.80 -15.30
N GLU A 158 13.73 -3.00 -16.28
CA GLU A 158 12.93 -1.88 -16.81
C GLU A 158 11.60 -2.32 -17.44
N PHE A 159 11.60 -3.49 -18.08
CA PHE A 159 10.39 -4.10 -18.64
C PHE A 159 9.45 -4.51 -17.52
N LEU A 160 9.95 -5.26 -16.52
CA LEU A 160 9.17 -5.65 -15.35
C LEU A 160 8.59 -4.42 -14.64
N ARG A 161 9.39 -3.38 -14.42
CA ARG A 161 8.95 -2.12 -13.80
C ARG A 161 7.78 -1.48 -14.56
N SER A 162 7.84 -1.48 -15.88
CA SER A 162 6.77 -0.93 -16.72
C SER A 162 5.47 -1.73 -16.58
N CYS A 163 5.56 -3.06 -16.60
CA CYS A 163 4.44 -3.95 -16.39
C CYS A 163 3.83 -3.80 -14.99
N MET A 164 4.68 -3.76 -13.96
CA MET A 164 4.26 -3.60 -12.56
C MET A 164 3.57 -2.25 -12.34
N THR A 165 4.06 -1.18 -12.95
CA THR A 165 3.41 0.14 -12.90
C THR A 165 2.00 0.08 -13.49
N ALA A 166 1.82 -0.55 -14.65
CA ALA A 166 0.51 -0.73 -15.27
C ALA A 166 -0.42 -1.61 -14.41
N TYR A 167 0.11 -2.71 -13.87
CA TYR A 167 -0.61 -3.61 -12.98
C TYR A 167 -1.13 -2.89 -11.73
N TYR A 168 -0.25 -2.21 -10.98
CA TYR A 168 -0.66 -1.49 -9.79
C TYR A 168 -1.58 -0.30 -10.10
N THR A 169 -1.46 0.31 -11.27
CA THR A 169 -2.43 1.32 -11.73
C THR A 169 -3.84 0.71 -11.81
N ALA A 170 -3.97 -0.49 -12.37
CA ALA A 170 -5.25 -1.20 -12.39
C ALA A 170 -5.72 -1.66 -11.00
N VAL A 171 -4.80 -2.13 -10.15
CA VAL A 171 -5.10 -2.53 -8.75
C VAL A 171 -5.63 -1.37 -7.92
N PHE A 172 -5.14 -0.14 -8.15
CA PHE A 172 -5.59 1.04 -7.41
C PHE A 172 -6.89 1.65 -7.93
N GLU A 173 -7.35 1.26 -9.13
CA GLU A 173 -8.54 1.85 -9.77
C GLU A 173 -9.81 1.70 -8.91
N PRO A 174 -10.12 0.53 -8.31
CA PRO A 174 -11.30 0.40 -7.43
C PRO A 174 -11.29 1.38 -6.26
N LEU A 175 -10.12 1.65 -5.66
CA LEU A 175 -9.98 2.62 -4.57
C LEU A 175 -10.16 4.06 -5.08
N ALA A 176 -9.64 4.37 -6.28
CA ALA A 176 -9.78 5.68 -6.92
C ALA A 176 -11.24 6.01 -7.24
N GLN A 177 -12.01 5.01 -7.68
CA GLN A 177 -13.43 5.13 -8.00
C GLN A 177 -14.35 4.89 -6.78
N ASP A 178 -13.78 4.70 -5.60
CA ASP A 178 -14.47 4.45 -4.34
C ASP A 178 -15.42 3.23 -4.36
N TRP A 179 -15.10 2.20 -5.15
CA TRP A 179 -15.93 1.00 -5.27
C TRP A 179 -16.08 0.26 -3.91
N PRO A 180 -17.20 -0.45 -3.68
CA PRO A 180 -17.31 -1.43 -2.61
C PRO A 180 -16.27 -2.56 -2.75
N GLN A 181 -15.89 -3.17 -1.62
CA GLN A 181 -14.88 -4.24 -1.62
C GLN A 181 -15.31 -5.44 -2.47
N GLU A 182 -16.58 -5.84 -2.40
CA GLU A 182 -17.13 -6.94 -3.20
C GLU A 182 -16.89 -6.72 -4.70
N GLN A 183 -17.20 -5.52 -5.19
CA GLN A 183 -16.95 -5.14 -6.58
C GLN A 183 -15.45 -5.14 -6.92
N ALA A 184 -14.59 -4.70 -6.00
CA ALA A 184 -13.14 -4.73 -6.20
C ALA A 184 -12.59 -6.16 -6.29
N LEU A 185 -13.11 -7.08 -5.47
CA LEU A 185 -12.75 -8.50 -5.48
C LEU A 185 -13.22 -9.20 -6.77
N GLU A 186 -14.40 -8.85 -7.28
CA GLU A 186 -14.85 -9.31 -8.59
C GLU A 186 -13.90 -8.82 -9.70
N PHE A 187 -13.48 -7.55 -9.63
CA PHE A 187 -12.57 -6.94 -10.60
C PHE A 187 -11.18 -7.57 -10.63
N CYS A 188 -10.73 -8.23 -9.54
CA CYS A 188 -9.47 -8.97 -9.51
C CYS A 188 -9.37 -9.99 -10.66
N HIS A 189 -10.46 -10.67 -11.02
CA HIS A 189 -10.46 -11.60 -12.16
C HIS A 189 -10.15 -10.91 -13.49
N SER A 190 -10.68 -9.70 -13.69
CA SER A 190 -10.41 -8.90 -14.90
C SER A 190 -8.94 -8.47 -14.95
N ILE A 191 -8.37 -8.06 -13.82
CA ILE A 191 -6.95 -7.73 -13.71
C ILE A 191 -6.10 -8.97 -14.03
N MET A 192 -6.44 -10.13 -13.48
CA MET A 192 -5.69 -11.37 -13.73
C MET A 192 -5.74 -11.82 -15.20
N ASN A 193 -6.88 -11.63 -15.86
CA ASN A 193 -7.02 -11.91 -17.29
C ASN A 193 -6.21 -10.93 -18.17
N LEU A 194 -6.08 -9.68 -17.75
CA LEU A 194 -5.32 -8.66 -18.47
C LEU A 194 -3.80 -8.82 -18.27
N PHE A 195 -3.38 -9.19 -17.06
CA PHE A 195 -1.98 -9.33 -16.67
C PHE A 195 -1.60 -10.80 -16.49
N ASP A 196 -1.50 -11.51 -17.62
CA ASP A 196 -0.96 -12.86 -17.66
C ASP A 196 0.56 -12.85 -17.47
N TRP A 197 0.99 -12.80 -16.21
CA TRP A 197 2.40 -12.86 -15.85
C TRP A 197 3.09 -14.17 -16.26
N GLY A 198 2.34 -15.25 -16.52
CA GLY A 198 2.91 -16.50 -17.06
C GLY A 198 3.46 -16.29 -18.45
N SER A 199 2.55 -15.94 -19.35
CA SER A 199 2.88 -15.60 -20.73
C SER A 199 3.89 -14.45 -20.82
N LEU A 200 3.75 -13.42 -19.99
CA LEU A 200 4.59 -12.21 -20.05
C LEU A 200 6.04 -12.46 -19.61
N LEU A 201 6.26 -13.37 -18.66
CA LEU A 201 7.58 -13.69 -18.15
C LEU A 201 8.19 -14.94 -18.82
N GLY A 202 7.44 -15.61 -19.69
CA GLY A 202 7.96 -16.61 -20.62
C GLY A 202 8.06 -18.02 -20.04
N PHE A 203 7.08 -18.42 -19.23
CA PHE A 203 6.93 -19.78 -18.72
C PHE A 203 5.51 -20.30 -18.89
#